data_AF-A0A3B1D590-F1
#
_entry.id   AF-A0A3B1D590-F1
#
_cell.length_a   1.000
_cell.length_b   1.000
_cell.length_c   1.000
_cell.angle_alpha   90.00
_cell.angle_beta   90.00
_cell.angle_gamma   90.00
#
_symmetry.space_group_name_H-M   'P 1'
#
loop_
_entity.id
_entity.type
_entity.pdbx_description
1 polymer ?
#
loop_
_entity_poly.entity_id
_entity_poly.type
_entity_poly.pdbx_seq_one_letter_code
_entity_poly.pdbx_strand_id
1 'polypeptide(L)'
;MSSQKELIEGFKKVCICRNVKARTIMSAIQEGTLSFEALRRKIGVGTGNCKAKRCRAPIEKRVRDYKKSLELEKEAGIPPA
;
A
#
# COMPACT_ATOMS: atom_id res chain seq x y z
N MET A 1 -11.39 -14.82 -15.21
CA MET A 1 -9.95 -14.97 -15.51
C MET A 1 -9.29 -13.60 -15.64
N SER A 2 -8.83 -12.98 -14.54
CA SER A 2 -8.09 -11.70 -14.60
C SER A 2 -6.86 -11.63 -13.68
N SER A 3 -6.35 -12.77 -13.23
CA SER A 3 -5.24 -12.86 -12.27
C SER A 3 -3.92 -12.25 -12.77
N GLN A 4 -3.73 -12.08 -14.08
CA GLN A 4 -2.51 -11.45 -14.62
C GLN A 4 -2.41 -9.96 -14.29
N LYS A 5 -3.52 -9.21 -14.29
CA LYS A 5 -3.48 -7.75 -14.07
C LYS A 5 -3.08 -7.41 -12.64
N GLU A 6 -3.61 -8.14 -11.65
CA GLU A 6 -3.29 -7.95 -10.23
C GLU A 6 -1.84 -8.29 -9.91
N LEU A 7 -1.30 -9.35 -10.55
CA LEU A 7 0.11 -9.70 -10.43
C LEU A 7 1.00 -8.57 -10.97
N ILE A 8 0.71 -8.06 -12.17
CA ILE A 8 1.50 -6.98 -12.82
C ILE A 8 1.46 -5.69 -11.98
N GLU A 9 0.29 -5.32 -11.45
CA GLU A 9 0.12 -4.16 -10.58
C GLU A 9 1.00 -4.26 -9.32
N GLY A 10 1.13 -5.47 -8.75
CA GLY A 10 2.00 -5.75 -7.60
C GLY A 10 3.49 -5.54 -7.89
N PHE A 11 3.95 -5.75 -9.12
CA PHE A 11 5.34 -5.54 -9.53
C PHE A 11 5.69 -4.07 -9.80
N LYS A 12 4.70 -3.19 -10.00
CA LYS A 12 4.96 -1.76 -10.24
C LYS A 12 5.75 -1.15 -9.10
N LYS A 13 6.83 -0.45 -9.43
CA LYS A 13 7.66 0.26 -8.44
C LYS A 13 6.94 1.53 -8.01
N VAL A 14 6.62 1.64 -6.72
CA VAL A 14 5.99 2.83 -6.16
C VAL A 14 7.05 3.79 -5.62
N CYS A 15 8.12 3.27 -5.00
CA CYS A 15 9.28 4.07 -4.63
C CYS A 15 10.47 3.69 -5.51
N ILE A 16 10.70 4.46 -6.58
CA ILE A 16 11.86 4.29 -7.45
C ILE A 16 13.20 4.45 -6.71
N CYS A 17 13.26 5.36 -5.73
CA CYS A 17 14.47 5.68 -4.97
C CYS A 17 14.94 4.53 -4.06
N ARG A 18 14.00 3.71 -3.57
CA ARG A 18 14.26 2.57 -2.66
C ARG A 18 13.91 1.23 -3.30
N ASN A 19 13.64 1.22 -4.61
CA ASN A 19 13.21 0.05 -5.37
C ASN A 19 12.02 -0.72 -4.74
N VAL A 20 11.12 0.00 -4.05
CA VAL A 20 9.97 -0.60 -3.35
C VAL A 20 8.82 -0.80 -4.32
N LYS A 21 8.32 -2.03 -4.38
CA LYS A 21 7.21 -2.46 -5.24
C LYS A 21 5.86 -2.27 -4.54
N ALA A 22 4.78 -2.19 -5.31
CA ALA A 22 3.42 -2.09 -4.79
C ALA A 22 3.07 -3.28 -3.89
N ARG A 23 3.50 -4.49 -4.24
CA ARG A 23 3.30 -5.70 -3.43
C ARG A 23 3.82 -5.52 -2.00
N THR A 24 5.04 -5.01 -1.83
CA THR A 24 5.64 -4.79 -0.50
C THR A 24 4.82 -3.80 0.34
N ILE A 25 4.29 -2.75 -0.29
CA ILE A 25 3.44 -1.77 0.39
C ILE A 25 2.12 -2.41 0.81
N MET A 26 1.47 -3.17 -0.09
CA MET A 26 0.22 -3.86 0.22
C MET A 26 0.40 -4.89 1.34
N SER A 27 1.48 -5.68 1.32
CA SER A 27 1.80 -6.61 2.42
C SER A 27 1.97 -5.87 3.74
N ALA A 28 2.69 -4.76 3.77
CA ALA A 28 2.84 -3.98 4.99
C ALA A 28 1.49 -3.40 5.49
N ILE A 29 0.63 -2.93 4.58
CA ILE A 29 -0.72 -2.45 4.88
C ILE A 29 -1.57 -3.57 5.49
N GLN A 30 -1.54 -4.78 4.91
CA GLN A 30 -2.24 -5.98 5.39
C GLN A 30 -1.74 -6.43 6.78
N GLU A 31 -0.44 -6.25 7.07
CA GLU A 31 0.11 -6.47 8.41
C GLU A 31 -0.30 -5.40 9.44
N GLY A 32 -1.17 -4.46 9.07
CA GLY A 32 -1.67 -3.39 9.95
C GLY A 32 -0.94 -2.06 9.84
N THR A 33 -0.05 -1.90 8.86
CA THR A 33 0.71 -0.65 8.64
C THR A 33 -0.13 0.37 7.86
N LEU A 34 -1.10 0.99 8.54
CA LEU A 34 -2.13 1.85 7.92
C LEU A 34 -1.79 3.35 7.93
N SER A 35 -0.51 3.72 7.80
CA SER A 35 -0.10 5.12 7.67
C SER A 35 1.19 5.26 6.88
N PHE A 36 1.36 6.42 6.24
CA PHE A 36 2.60 6.72 5.51
C PHE A 36 3.83 6.69 6.41
N GLU A 37 3.70 7.19 7.65
CA GLU A 37 4.81 7.20 8.60
C GLU A 37 5.17 5.78 9.07
N ALA A 38 4.17 4.94 9.35
CA ALA A 38 4.42 3.55 9.74
C ALA A 38 5.07 2.77 8.58
N LEU A 39 4.62 2.98 7.34
CA LEU A 39 5.28 2.42 6.15
C LEU A 39 6.71 2.96 6.00
N ARG A 40 6.93 4.25 6.24
CA ARG A 40 8.27 4.84 6.20
C ARG A 40 9.21 4.20 7.22
N ARG A 41 8.74 3.88 8.43
CA ARG A 41 9.53 3.20 9.46
C ARG A 41 9.74 1.72 9.13
N LYS A 42 8.71 1.03 8.64
CA LYS A 42 8.75 -0.43 8.37
C LYS A 42 9.52 -0.80 7.11
N ILE A 43 9.24 -0.12 5.99
CA ILE A 43 9.78 -0.45 4.66
C ILE A 43 10.67 0.66 4.09
N GLY A 44 10.94 1.73 4.84
CA GLY A 44 11.88 2.78 4.44
C GLY A 44 11.40 3.67 3.31
N VAL A 45 10.11 3.65 2.93
CA VAL A 45 9.58 4.47 1.84
C VAL A 45 9.68 5.96 2.14
N GLY A 46 10.02 6.76 1.13
CA GLY A 46 10.11 8.23 1.27
C GLY A 46 11.37 8.77 1.95
N THR A 47 12.29 7.90 2.36
CA THR A 47 13.60 8.27 2.94
C THR A 47 14.71 8.47 1.89
N GLY A 48 14.43 8.20 0.61
CA GLY A 48 15.40 8.40 -0.47
C GLY A 48 15.61 9.86 -0.84
N ASN A 49 16.50 10.11 -1.82
CA ASN A 49 16.84 11.46 -2.29
C ASN A 49 15.62 12.29 -2.75
N CYS A 50 14.57 11.61 -3.22
CA CYS A 50 13.30 12.22 -3.60
C CYS A 50 12.44 12.72 -2.43
N LYS A 51 12.81 12.49 -1.16
CA LYS A 51 12.10 12.92 0.06
C LYS A 51 10.58 12.70 -0.01
N ALA A 52 10.17 11.52 -0.46
CA ALA A 52 8.78 11.13 -0.67
C ALA A 52 7.97 11.90 -1.73
N LYS A 53 8.54 12.85 -2.46
CA LYS A 53 7.79 13.66 -3.46
C LYS A 53 7.04 12.83 -4.51
N ARG A 54 7.62 11.69 -4.93
CA ARG A 54 7.02 10.82 -5.97
C ARG A 54 6.20 9.66 -5.40
N CYS A 55 6.63 9.08 -4.28
CA CYS A 55 5.99 7.88 -3.73
C CYS A 55 4.90 8.19 -2.71
N ARG A 56 4.84 9.41 -2.14
CA ARG A 56 3.87 9.77 -1.09
C ARG A 56 2.43 9.67 -1.56
N ALA A 57 2.08 10.39 -2.64
CA ALA A 57 0.73 10.38 -3.19
C ALA A 57 0.19 8.96 -3.51
N PRO A 58 0.93 8.08 -4.23
CA PRO A 58 0.46 6.73 -4.52
C PRO A 58 0.41 5.81 -3.29
N ILE A 59 1.23 6.05 -2.26
CA ILE A 59 1.17 5.28 -1.00
C ILE A 59 -0.04 5.71 -0.17
N GLU A 60 -0.22 7.01 0.03
CA GLU A 60 -1.35 7.54 0.80
C GLU A 60 -2.69 7.17 0.15
N LYS A 61 -2.77 7.17 -1.19
CA LYS A 61 -3.95 6.68 -1.91
C LYS A 61 -4.25 5.22 -1.56
N ARG A 62 -3.27 4.32 -1.64
CA ARG A 62 -3.45 2.89 -1.29
C ARG A 62 -3.87 2.68 0.15
N VAL A 63 -3.28 3.42 1.09
CA VAL A 63 -3.65 3.35 2.51
C VAL A 63 -5.09 3.82 2.72
N ARG A 64 -5.50 4.92 2.08
CA ARG A 64 -6.89 5.41 2.14
C ARG A 64 -7.87 4.42 1.54
N ASP A 65 -7.58 3.92 0.34
CA ASP A 65 -8.41 2.94 -0.36
C ASP A 65 -8.58 1.67 0.51
N TYR A 66 -7.50 1.16 1.11
CA TYR A 66 -7.55 0.01 2.01
C TYR A 66 -8.34 0.28 3.30
N LYS A 67 -8.13 1.44 3.94
CA LYS A 67 -8.94 1.83 5.12
C LYS A 67 -10.42 1.91 4.79
N LYS A 68 -10.76 2.48 3.63
CA LYS A 68 -12.15 2.54 3.16
C LYS A 68 -12.71 1.14 2.91
N SER A 69 -11.92 0.24 2.33
CA SER A 69 -12.31 -1.18 2.20
C SER A 69 -12.59 -1.83 3.57
N LEU A 70 -11.73 -1.59 4.57
CA LEU A 70 -11.96 -2.10 5.94
C LEU A 70 -13.22 -1.50 6.60
N GLU A 71 -13.51 -0.21 6.36
CA GLU A 71 -14.71 0.44 6.87
C GLU A 71 -15.97 -0.12 6.19
N LEU A 72 -15.93 -0.33 4.88
CA LEU A 72 -17.00 -0.99 4.12
C LEU A 72 -17.21 -2.44 4.59
N GLU A 73 -16.14 -3.18 4.86
CA GLU A 73 -16.22 -4.54 5.43
C GLU A 73 -16.86 -4.54 6.83
N LYS A 74 -16.58 -3.51 7.64
CA LYS A 74 -17.20 -3.34 8.97
C LYS A 74 -18.67 -2.93 8.90
N GLU A 75 -19.05 -2.04 7.98
CA GLU A 75 -20.45 -1.60 7.79
C GLU A 75 -21.31 -2.67 7.10
N ALA A 76 -20.70 -3.56 6.30
CA ALA A 76 -21.43 -4.62 5.60
C ALA A 76 -21.84 -5.80 6.51
N GLY A 77 -21.35 -5.89 7.75
CA GLY A 77 -21.79 -6.93 8.71
C GLY A 77 -21.65 -8.36 8.19
N ILE A 78 -20.65 -8.66 7.37
CA ILE A 78 -20.43 -10.01 6.83
C ILE A 78 -19.58 -10.79 7.85
N PRO A 79 -20.10 -11.84 8.49
CA PRO A 79 -19.30 -12.69 9.36
C PRO A 79 -18.23 -13.42 8.53
N PRO A 80 -16.99 -13.61 9.04
CA PRO A 80 -16.03 -14.47 8.38
C PRO A 80 -16.58 -15.91 8.36
N ALA A 81 -16.59 -16.52 7.18
CA ALA A 81 -16.88 -17.95 6.97
C ALA A 81 -15.64 -18.81 7.26
#